data_AF-A0A0Q0XP87-F1
#
_entry.id   AF-A0A0Q0XP87-F1
#
_cell.length_a   1.000
_cell.length_b   1.000
_cell.length_c   1.000
_cell.angle_alpha   90.00
_cell.angle_beta   90.00
_cell.angle_gamma   90.00
#
_symmetry.space_group_name_H-M   'P 1'
#
loop_
_entity.id
_entity.type
_entity.pdbx_description
1 polymer ?
#
loop_
_entity_poly.entity_id
_entity_poly.type
_entity_poly.pdbx_seq_one_letter_code
_entity_poly.pdbx_strand_id
1 'polypeptide(L)'
;METLYTIDGLNQTIQQLEARQDAEWCAIKDEIDDIKENLKPLNLIRNTVEEINETVGFKSNLAQSALSIGIGYLAKRFIVGKSTNMFKGIAGSLLQLVVTNLVSKPHHESSNEESSQKESSRE
;
A
#
# COMPACT_ATOMS: atom_id res chain seq x y z
N MET A 1 -3.37 -20.00 34.97
CA MET A 1 -2.11 -20.31 34.27
C MET A 1 -1.16 -20.79 35.33
N GLU A 2 -0.88 -22.10 35.36
CA GLU A 2 0.07 -22.67 36.31
C GLU A 2 1.49 -22.24 35.90
N THR A 3 2.22 -21.67 36.85
CA THR A 3 3.59 -21.22 36.63
C THR A 3 4.51 -22.43 36.57
N LEU A 4 5.10 -22.67 35.39
CA LEU A 4 5.91 -23.85 35.07
C LEU A 4 7.28 -23.77 35.76
N TYR A 5 7.35 -24.20 37.02
CA TYR A 5 8.61 -24.26 37.78
C TYR A 5 9.35 -25.60 37.64
N THR A 6 8.83 -26.55 36.86
CA THR A 6 9.40 -27.88 36.68
C THR A 6 9.96 -28.04 35.27
N ILE A 7 11.17 -28.62 35.15
CA ILE A 7 11.87 -28.84 33.88
C ILE A 7 10.98 -29.57 32.86
N ASP A 8 10.17 -30.54 33.31
CA ASP A 8 9.26 -31.31 32.46
C ASP A 8 8.13 -30.45 31.86
N GLY A 9 7.55 -29.54 32.65
CA GLY A 9 6.50 -28.63 32.18
C GLY A 9 7.02 -27.62 31.16
N LEU A 10 8.26 -27.16 31.34
CA LEU A 10 8.93 -26.30 30.36
C LEU A 10 9.16 -27.05 29.04
N ASN A 11 9.65 -28.29 29.10
CA ASN A 11 9.93 -29.09 27.91
C ASN A 11 8.65 -29.45 27.13
N GLN A 12 7.56 -29.79 27.82
CA GLN A 12 6.26 -30.00 27.18
C GLN A 12 5.74 -28.74 26.49
N THR A 13 5.93 -27.57 27.13
CA THR A 13 5.50 -26.30 26.56
C THR A 13 6.35 -25.93 25.34
N ILE A 14 7.66 -26.18 25.39
CA ILE A 14 8.56 -26.00 24.23
C ILE A 14 8.09 -26.87 23.06
N GLN A 15 7.84 -28.17 23.28
CA GLN A 15 7.34 -29.04 22.21
C GLN A 15 5.99 -28.59 21.63
N GLN A 16 5.07 -28.12 22.49
CA GLN A 16 3.79 -27.59 22.02
C GLN A 16 3.96 -26.30 21.21
N LEU A 17 4.88 -25.42 21.62
CA LEU A 17 5.17 -24.18 20.91
C LEU A 17 5.88 -24.43 19.57
N GLU A 18 6.83 -25.37 19.52
CA GLU A 18 7.51 -25.78 18.29
C GLU A 18 6.52 -26.38 17.28
N ALA A 19 5.67 -27.31 17.74
CA ALA A 19 4.63 -27.89 16.88
C ALA A 19 3.65 -26.84 16.35
N ARG A 20 3.31 -25.84 17.17
CA ARG A 20 2.47 -24.71 16.76
C ARG A 20 3.18 -23.82 15.74
N GLN A 21 4.44 -23.48 16.00
CA GLN A 21 5.25 -22.65 15.12
C GLN A 21 5.40 -23.28 13.73
N ASP A 22 5.65 -24.59 13.66
CA ASP A 22 5.76 -25.30 12.38
C ASP A 22 4.44 -25.25 11.60
N ALA A 23 3.31 -25.42 12.29
CA ALA A 23 1.98 -25.35 11.65
C ALA A 23 1.68 -23.93 11.14
N GLU A 24 1.98 -22.90 11.94
CA GLU A 24 1.82 -21.50 11.56
C GLU A 24 2.74 -21.11 10.40
N TRP A 25 3.98 -21.61 10.39
CA TRP A 25 4.93 -21.37 9.31
C TRP A 25 4.46 -21.98 7.98
N CYS A 26 3.88 -23.17 8.03
CA CYS A 26 3.31 -23.82 6.84
C CYS A 26 2.14 -22.99 6.27
N ALA A 27 1.24 -22.51 7.15
CA ALA A 27 0.12 -21.67 6.74
C ALA A 27 0.58 -20.34 6.10
N ILE A 28 1.57 -19.66 6.71
CA ILE A 28 2.14 -18.43 6.15
C ILE A 28 2.75 -18.69 4.77
N LYS A 29 3.44 -19.82 4.60
CA LYS A 29 4.07 -20.16 3.32
C LYS A 29 3.04 -20.39 2.21
N ASP A 30 1.96 -21.11 2.51
CA ASP A 30 0.86 -21.32 1.56
C ASP A 30 0.20 -19.99 1.18
N GLU A 31 -0.06 -19.12 2.16
CA GLU A 31 -0.64 -17.80 1.90
C GLU A 31 0.30 -16.89 1.09
N ILE A 32 1.61 -16.96 1.32
CA ILE A 32 2.61 -16.26 0.50
C ILE A 32 2.66 -16.80 -0.93
N ASP A 33 2.58 -18.12 -1.12
CA ASP A 33 2.57 -18.70 -2.47
C ASP A 33 1.28 -18.31 -3.22
N ASP A 34 0.12 -18.27 -2.55
CA ASP A 34 -1.12 -17.75 -3.13
C ASP A 34 -1.03 -16.26 -3.44
N ILE A 35 -0.52 -15.44 -2.52
CA ILE A 35 -0.29 -14.01 -2.75
C ILE A 35 0.65 -13.81 -3.93
N LYS A 36 1.72 -14.61 -4.04
CA LYS A 36 2.68 -14.55 -5.14
C LYS A 36 2.03 -14.90 -6.47
N GLU A 37 1.18 -15.92 -6.53
CA GLU A 37 0.41 -16.30 -7.73
C GLU A 37 -0.56 -15.17 -8.15
N ASN A 38 -1.20 -14.51 -7.20
CA ASN A 38 -2.12 -13.39 -7.44
C ASN A 38 -1.39 -12.08 -7.79
N LEU A 39 -0.24 -11.80 -7.17
CA LEU A 39 0.62 -10.64 -7.44
C LEU A 39 1.54 -10.84 -8.65
N LYS A 40 1.45 -11.97 -9.36
CA LYS A 40 2.11 -12.10 -10.67
C LYS A 40 1.70 -10.90 -11.52
N PRO A 41 2.67 -10.08 -11.99
CA PRO A 41 2.35 -8.85 -12.69
C PRO A 41 1.50 -9.11 -13.94
N LEU A 42 1.60 -10.30 -14.54
CA LEU A 42 0.73 -10.74 -15.63
C LEU A 42 -0.76 -10.76 -15.26
N ASN A 43 -1.11 -11.27 -14.07
CA ASN A 43 -2.50 -11.34 -13.59
C ASN A 43 -3.02 -9.95 -13.18
N LEU A 44 -2.16 -9.14 -12.55
CA LEU A 44 -2.50 -7.76 -12.17
C LEU A 44 -2.73 -6.87 -13.39
N ILE A 45 -1.81 -6.91 -14.38
CA ILE A 45 -1.93 -6.10 -15.60
C ILE A 45 -3.17 -6.48 -16.39
N ARG A 46 -3.51 -7.78 -16.50
CA ARG A 46 -4.71 -8.23 -17.21
C ARG A 46 -5.98 -7.65 -16.59
N ASN A 47 -6.19 -7.86 -15.30
CA ASN A 47 -7.40 -7.42 -14.62
C ASN A 47 -7.49 -5.88 -14.59
N THR A 48 -6.37 -5.20 -14.32
CA THR A 48 -6.33 -3.73 -14.30
C THR A 48 -6.56 -3.12 -15.68
N VAL A 49 -6.05 -3.71 -16.77
CA VAL A 49 -6.30 -3.21 -18.14
C VAL A 49 -7.75 -3.42 -18.56
N GLU A 50 -8.35 -4.54 -18.21
CA GLU A 50 -9.75 -4.88 -18.52
C GLU A 50 -10.72 -3.92 -17.78
N GLU A 51 -10.49 -3.69 -16.48
CA GLU A 51 -11.30 -2.80 -15.63
C GLU A 51 -11.15 -1.31 -16.00
N ILE A 52 -9.93 -0.87 -16.35
CA ILE A 52 -9.65 0.49 -16.81
C ILE A 52 -10.33 0.77 -18.15
N ASN A 53 -10.39 -0.22 -19.04
CA ASN A 53 -11.05 -0.10 -20.33
C ASN A 53 -12.58 0.02 -20.19
N GLU A 54 -13.19 -0.75 -19.28
CA GLU A 54 -14.63 -0.68 -19.02
C GLU A 54 -15.06 0.59 -18.25
N THR A 55 -14.28 1.00 -17.25
CA THR A 55 -14.69 2.09 -16.34
C THR A 55 -14.47 3.49 -16.92
N VAL A 56 -13.42 3.68 -17.71
CA VAL A 56 -12.99 5.04 -18.08
C VAL A 56 -13.39 5.42 -19.51
N GLY A 57 -13.89 4.48 -20.32
CA GLY A 57 -14.41 4.81 -21.65
C GLY A 57 -13.42 5.64 -22.49
N PHE A 58 -12.16 5.19 -22.58
CA PHE A 58 -11.09 5.89 -23.31
C PHE A 58 -11.34 5.89 -24.83
N LYS A 59 -12.32 6.67 -25.30
CA LYS A 59 -12.65 6.79 -26.72
C LYS A 59 -11.62 7.60 -27.52
N SER A 60 -10.64 8.24 -26.86
CA SER A 60 -9.62 9.06 -27.55
C SER A 60 -8.25 8.38 -27.52
N ASN A 61 -7.78 7.96 -28.69
CA ASN A 61 -6.48 7.31 -28.93
C ASN A 61 -5.28 8.09 -28.36
N LEU A 62 -5.41 9.41 -28.19
CA LEU A 62 -4.35 10.27 -27.64
C LEU A 62 -4.19 10.09 -26.13
N ALA A 63 -5.30 9.95 -25.39
CA ALA A 63 -5.27 9.73 -23.95
C ALA A 63 -4.63 8.37 -23.61
N GLN A 64 -4.98 7.33 -24.37
CA GLN A 64 -4.39 6.00 -24.23
C GLN A 64 -2.89 6.00 -24.57
N SER A 65 -2.49 6.74 -25.61
CA SER A 65 -1.07 6.90 -25.97
C SER A 65 -0.28 7.63 -24.89
N ALA A 66 -0.78 8.76 -24.38
CA ALA A 66 -0.13 9.52 -23.31
C ALA A 66 -0.04 8.71 -22.01
N LEU A 67 -1.07 7.92 -21.69
CA LEU A 67 -1.07 7.04 -20.52
C LEU A 67 -0.03 5.94 -20.66
N SER A 68 0.07 5.29 -21.83
CA SER A 68 1.07 4.25 -22.09
C SER A 68 2.51 4.79 -22.01
N ILE A 69 2.74 6.01 -22.50
CA ILE A 69 4.04 6.70 -22.42
C ILE A 69 4.35 7.08 -20.96
N GLY A 70 3.37 7.62 -20.24
CA GLY A 70 3.52 7.99 -18.82
C GLY A 70 3.81 6.78 -17.94
N ILE A 71 3.03 5.71 -18.09
CA ILE A 71 3.22 4.44 -17.37
C ILE A 71 4.56 3.81 -17.76
N GLY A 72 4.91 3.76 -19.04
CA GLY A 72 6.20 3.21 -19.51
C GLY A 72 7.40 4.01 -19.00
N TYR A 73 7.30 5.34 -18.93
CA TYR A 73 8.33 6.21 -18.37
C TYR A 73 8.49 6.01 -16.86
N LEU A 74 7.37 5.94 -16.11
CA LEU A 74 7.39 5.63 -14.69
C LEU A 74 7.99 4.24 -14.44
N ALA A 75 7.53 3.21 -15.17
CA ALA A 75 8.07 1.85 -15.06
C ALA A 75 9.58 1.80 -15.34
N LYS A 76 10.05 2.41 -16.42
CA LYS A 76 11.48 2.52 -16.73
C LYS A 76 12.24 3.28 -15.63
N ARG A 77 11.65 4.32 -15.07
CA ARG A 77 12.25 5.11 -13.98
C ARG A 77 12.34 4.31 -12.68
N PHE A 78 11.37 3.46 -12.37
CA PHE A 78 11.36 2.58 -11.20
C PHE A 78 12.33 1.41 -11.33
N ILE A 79 12.43 0.80 -12.53
CA ILE A 79 13.25 -0.41 -12.77
C ILE A 79 14.71 -0.06 -13.07
N VAL A 80 14.96 1.00 -13.85
CA VAL A 80 16.31 1.36 -14.34
C VAL A 80 16.93 2.51 -13.55
N GLY A 81 16.12 3.35 -12.90
CA GLY A 81 16.61 4.44 -12.05
C GLY A 81 16.98 3.92 -10.65
N LYS A 82 18.04 4.48 -10.06
CA LYS A 82 18.48 4.23 -8.66
C LYS A 82 17.33 4.50 -7.69
N SER A 83 16.48 3.49 -7.45
CA SER A 83 15.15 3.64 -6.82
C SER A 83 15.24 4.15 -5.38
N THR A 84 16.39 3.97 -4.74
CA THR A 84 16.69 4.41 -3.38
C THR A 84 16.49 5.91 -3.17
N ASN A 85 16.72 6.76 -4.18
CA ASN A 85 16.64 8.22 -3.98
C ASN A 85 15.21 8.78 -4.07
N MET A 86 14.36 8.25 -4.97
CA MET A 86 12.98 8.72 -5.15
C MET A 86 12.08 8.20 -4.01
N PHE A 87 12.20 6.91 -3.67
CA PHE A 87 11.44 6.33 -2.56
C PHE A 87 11.81 7.00 -1.24
N LYS A 88 13.09 7.29 -1.00
CA LYS A 88 13.55 8.04 0.18
C LYS A 88 12.96 9.46 0.23
N GLY A 89 12.79 10.12 -0.92
CA GLY A 89 12.12 11.43 -1.01
C GLY A 89 10.64 11.35 -0.63
N ILE A 90 9.90 10.38 -1.19
CA ILE A 90 8.47 10.19 -0.90
C ILE A 90 8.26 9.78 0.56
N ALA A 91 9.04 8.80 1.05
CA ALA A 91 8.99 8.35 2.43
C ALA A 91 9.37 9.48 3.41
N GLY A 92 10.37 10.30 3.05
CA GLY A 92 10.76 11.48 3.82
C GLY A 92 9.65 12.54 3.88
N SER A 93 8.99 12.82 2.76
CA SER A 93 7.85 13.76 2.73
C SER A 93 6.63 13.23 3.48
N LEU A 94 6.34 11.93 3.41
CA LEU A 94 5.27 11.31 4.20
C LEU A 94 5.58 11.35 5.69
N LEU A 95 6.82 11.01 6.09
CA LEU A 95 7.25 11.10 7.47
C LEU A 95 7.19 12.55 7.97
N GLN A 96 7.61 13.51 7.15
CA GLN A 96 7.49 14.93 7.46
C GLN A 96 6.02 15.33 7.62
N LEU A 97 5.11 14.91 6.75
CA LEU A 97 3.68 15.18 6.89
C LEU A 97 3.10 14.59 8.17
N VAL A 98 3.48 13.37 8.54
CA VAL A 98 3.04 12.73 9.78
C VAL A 98 3.56 13.50 10.99
N VAL A 99 4.87 13.79 11.03
CA VAL A 99 5.50 14.55 12.12
C VAL A 99 4.94 15.96 12.21
N THR A 100 4.76 16.65 11.08
CA THR A 100 4.15 17.98 11.02
C THR A 100 2.70 17.94 11.49
N ASN A 101 1.88 16.96 11.10
CA ASN A 101 0.52 16.85 11.63
C ASN A 101 0.47 16.53 13.15
N LEU A 102 1.45 15.78 13.66
CA LEU A 102 1.59 15.49 15.09
C LEU A 102 2.03 16.71 15.91
N VAL A 103 2.96 17.51 15.38
CA VAL A 103 3.47 18.74 16.02
C VAL A 103 2.55 19.94 15.83
N SER A 104 1.90 20.06 14.67
CA SER A 104 0.98 21.15 14.33
C SER A 104 -0.42 20.91 14.87
N LYS A 105 -0.56 20.18 15.98
CA LYS A 105 -1.80 20.11 16.75
C LYS A 105 -1.74 21.15 17.87
N PRO A 106 -2.04 22.44 17.62
CA PRO A 106 -2.40 23.32 18.71
C PRO A 106 -3.77 22.90 19.24
N HIS A 107 -3.91 22.89 20.57
CA HIS A 107 -5.21 22.96 21.21
C HIS A 107 -5.94 24.22 20.70
N HIS A 108 -6.82 24.12 19.70
CA HIS A 108 -8.06 24.89 19.68
C HIS A 108 -9.07 24.35 18.65
N GLU A 109 -10.32 24.52 19.05
CA GLU A 109 -11.58 24.09 18.47
C GLU A 109 -11.85 24.45 17.01
N SER A 110 -12.65 23.56 16.41
CA SER A 110 -13.74 23.81 15.46
C SER A 110 -14.09 25.26 15.11
N SER A 111 -14.16 25.54 13.82
CA SER A 111 -15.33 26.20 13.23
C SER A 111 -15.44 25.89 11.73
N ASN A 112 -16.57 25.28 11.41
CA ASN A 112 -17.25 25.35 10.14
C ASN A 112 -17.64 26.82 9.92
N GLU A 113 -17.41 27.38 8.72
CA GLU A 113 -18.36 28.29 8.05
C GLU A 113 -17.85 28.73 6.67
N GLU A 114 -18.73 28.48 5.69
CA GLU A 114 -19.02 29.21 4.47
C GLU A 114 -18.17 30.43 4.11
N SER A 115 -17.73 30.48 2.85
CA SER A 115 -18.28 31.42 1.85
C SER A 115 -17.33 31.58 0.67
N SER A 116 -17.80 31.22 -0.54
CA SER A 116 -17.96 32.19 -1.63
C SER A 116 -18.12 31.47 -2.97
N GLN A 117 -19.37 31.09 -3.25
CA GLN A 117 -19.87 31.17 -4.61
C GLN A 117 -20.09 32.64 -4.94
N LYS A 118 -19.23 33.20 -5.80
CA LYS A 118 -19.60 34.34 -6.63
C LYS A 118 -18.94 34.19 -7.99
N GLU A 119 -19.60 33.38 -8.80
CA GLU A 119 -19.48 33.36 -10.25
C GLU A 119 -19.78 34.78 -10.76
N SER A 120 -18.79 35.34 -11.46
CA SER A 120 -18.87 36.62 -12.14
C SER A 120 -19.25 36.38 -13.60
N SER A 121 -20.38 36.98 -14.00
CA SER A 121 -20.66 37.51 -15.34
C SER A 121 -21.01 36.52 -16.46
N ARG A 122 -22.31 36.49 -16.78
CA ARG A 122 -23.00 36.37 -18.10
C ARG A 122 -24.47 36.04 -17.77
N GLU A 123 -25.51 36.82 -18.08
CA GLU A 123 -25.78 37.92 -19.01
C GLU A 123 -26.83 38.86 -18.39
#